data_AF-A0A5B1LNE9-F1
#
_entry.id   AF-A0A5B1LNE9-F1
#
_cell.length_a   1.000
_cell.length_b   1.000
_cell.length_c   1.000
_cell.angle_alpha   90.00
_cell.angle_beta   90.00
_cell.angle_gamma   90.00
#
_symmetry.space_group_name_H-M   'P 1'
#
loop_
_entity.id
_entity.type
_entity.pdbx_description
1 polymer ?
#
loop_
_entity_poly.entity_id
_entity_poly.type
_entity_poly.pdbx_seq_one_letter_code
_entity_poly.pdbx_strand_id
1 'polypeptide(L)'
;MYGLTFLVADLVMIVCGYWAGWRFLKHHRNYLLGIEWCIVATSGTNFLVWALRFADDPEGGEASGQYAFAFFLDAFSRSIGITLLLVVGLMAVTHRYKASLAVELGIFALAIGSGLFLAQPKYRAHVDANGEFVLHQGPATFYLVVNLLTLAFLLYFVKRLWDVGATRVAVATLAVSLAATAIALTYDFFPLPNSVDPLEDRALFYTFALTVWGLQMLTYLFAYRALDDHNKATGSAPAGDHHKAMSA
;
A
#
# COMPACT_ATOMS: atom_id res chain seq x y z
N MET A 1 22.57 3.89 -14.19
CA MET A 1 22.62 3.80 -12.70
C MET A 1 21.23 3.63 -12.09
N TYR A 2 20.20 4.35 -12.57
CA TYR A 2 18.84 4.30 -12.01
C TYR A 2 18.14 2.93 -12.14
N GLY A 3 18.43 2.13 -13.16
CA GLY A 3 17.87 0.77 -13.29
C GLY A 3 18.23 -0.15 -12.12
N LEU A 4 19.48 -0.13 -11.65
CA LEU A 4 19.89 -0.96 -10.52
C LEU A 4 19.25 -0.48 -9.20
N THR A 5 19.16 0.83 -8.98
CA THR A 5 18.52 1.37 -7.77
C THR A 5 17.03 1.07 -7.74
N PHE A 6 16.37 1.10 -8.89
CA PHE A 6 14.98 0.68 -9.06
C PHE A 6 14.79 -0.79 -8.64
N LEU A 7 15.59 -1.70 -9.20
CA LEU A 7 15.49 -3.13 -8.89
C LEU A 7 15.74 -3.42 -7.40
N VAL A 8 16.71 -2.72 -6.79
CA VAL A 8 16.99 -2.84 -5.36
C VAL A 8 15.82 -2.31 -4.53
N ALA A 9 15.25 -1.16 -4.90
CA ALA A 9 14.10 -0.60 -4.21
C ALA A 9 12.88 -1.53 -4.28
N ASP A 10 12.63 -2.15 -5.44
CA ASP A 10 11.56 -3.12 -5.63
C ASP A 10 11.78 -4.37 -4.76
N LEU A 11 12.99 -4.94 -4.78
CA LEU A 11 13.37 -6.06 -3.90
C LEU A 11 13.17 -5.73 -2.42
N VAL A 12 13.57 -4.54 -1.99
CA VAL A 12 13.35 -4.08 -0.61
C VAL A 12 11.86 -4.02 -0.31
N MET A 13 11.05 -3.42 -1.19
CA MET A 13 9.61 -3.35 -1.02
C MET A 13 8.98 -4.74 -0.92
N ILE A 14 9.33 -5.67 -1.82
CA ILE A 14 8.83 -7.05 -1.85
C ILE A 14 9.15 -7.78 -0.54
N VAL A 15 10.41 -7.72 -0.10
CA VAL A 15 10.85 -8.37 1.14
C VAL A 15 10.13 -7.77 2.35
N CYS A 16 10.02 -6.44 2.41
CA CYS A 16 9.32 -5.74 3.47
C CYS A 16 7.83 -6.12 3.50
N GLY A 17 7.17 -6.18 2.34
CA GLY A 17 5.77 -6.52 2.21
C GLY A 17 5.48 -7.95 2.65
N TYR A 18 6.20 -8.95 2.14
CA TYR A 18 5.99 -10.34 2.58
C TYR A 18 6.36 -10.55 4.05
N TRP A 19 7.45 -9.95 4.52
CA TRP A 19 7.86 -10.09 5.91
C TRP A 19 6.84 -9.46 6.87
N ALA A 20 6.43 -8.22 6.62
CA ALA A 20 5.48 -7.53 7.48
C ALA A 20 4.06 -8.09 7.34
N GLY A 21 3.64 -8.47 6.13
CA GLY A 21 2.37 -9.15 5.87
C GLY A 21 2.27 -10.47 6.65
N TRP A 22 3.32 -11.30 6.59
CA TRP A 22 3.40 -12.51 7.39
C TRP A 22 3.31 -12.24 8.90
N ARG A 23 3.94 -11.17 9.39
CA ARG A 23 3.86 -10.79 10.81
C ARG A 23 2.44 -10.38 11.21
N PHE A 24 1.71 -9.64 10.38
CA PHE A 24 0.31 -9.31 10.61
C PHE A 24 -0.58 -10.56 10.66
N LEU A 25 -0.40 -11.48 9.71
CA LEU A 25 -1.16 -12.74 9.66
C LEU A 25 -0.89 -13.62 10.88
N LYS A 26 0.38 -13.89 11.17
CA LYS A 26 0.77 -14.87 12.18
C LYS A 26 0.65 -14.36 13.61
N HIS A 27 1.12 -13.15 13.89
CA HIS A 27 1.23 -12.65 15.27
C HIS A 27 0.06 -11.80 15.71
N HIS A 28 -0.56 -11.06 14.79
CA HIS A 28 -1.66 -10.16 15.12
C HIS A 28 -3.03 -10.68 14.66
N ARG A 29 -3.06 -11.74 13.83
CA ARG A 29 -4.28 -12.27 13.19
C ARG A 29 -5.10 -11.16 12.51
N ASN A 30 -4.40 -10.20 11.91
CA ASN A 30 -4.99 -9.08 11.18
C ASN A 30 -4.92 -9.41 9.69
N TYR A 31 -5.99 -10.02 9.17
CA TYR A 31 -6.03 -10.51 7.80
C TYR A 31 -6.09 -9.37 6.77
N LEU A 32 -6.76 -8.25 7.11
CA LEU A 32 -6.85 -7.09 6.22
C LEU A 32 -5.46 -6.54 5.89
N LEU A 33 -4.67 -6.20 6.92
CA LEU A 33 -3.31 -5.69 6.70
C LEU A 33 -2.37 -6.77 6.16
N GLY A 34 -2.48 -7.99 6.68
CA GLY A 34 -1.59 -9.09 6.30
C GLY A 34 -1.71 -9.47 4.83
N ILE A 35 -2.94 -9.60 4.31
CA ILE A 35 -3.19 -9.92 2.91
C ILE A 35 -2.82 -8.75 2.01
N GLU A 36 -3.19 -7.51 2.39
CA GLU A 36 -2.86 -6.32 1.60
C GLU A 36 -1.35 -6.17 1.40
N TRP A 37 -0.55 -6.37 2.45
CA TRP A 37 0.92 -6.31 2.34
C TRP A 37 1.46 -7.37 1.37
N CYS A 38 0.87 -8.57 1.39
CA CYS A 38 1.21 -9.62 0.44
C CYS A 38 0.75 -9.28 -0.98
N ILE A 39 -0.37 -8.57 -1.16
CA ILE A 39 -0.84 -8.09 -2.47
C ILE A 39 0.17 -7.08 -3.03
N VAL A 40 0.59 -6.09 -2.25
CA VAL A 40 1.61 -5.10 -2.66
C VAL A 40 2.93 -5.80 -3.02
N ALA A 41 3.39 -6.74 -2.20
CA ALA A 41 4.60 -7.50 -2.49
C ALA A 41 4.48 -8.39 -3.74
N THR A 42 3.29 -8.95 -3.99
CA THR A 42 3.01 -9.75 -5.19
C THR A 42 2.94 -8.85 -6.42
N SER A 43 2.40 -7.64 -6.30
CA SER A 43 2.44 -6.62 -7.35
C SER A 43 3.88 -6.30 -7.74
N GLY A 44 4.72 -5.96 -6.74
CA GLY A 44 6.16 -5.72 -6.95
C GLY A 44 6.87 -6.92 -7.55
N THR A 45 6.58 -8.14 -7.11
CA THR A 45 7.18 -9.36 -7.71
C THR A 45 6.83 -9.51 -9.19
N ASN A 46 5.58 -9.23 -9.57
CA ASN A 46 5.17 -9.27 -10.98
C ASN A 46 5.85 -8.15 -11.77
N PHE A 47 5.98 -6.97 -11.18
CA PHE A 47 6.66 -5.82 -11.78
C PHE A 47 8.16 -6.08 -11.98
N LEU A 48 8.85 -6.65 -10.99
CA LEU A 48 10.25 -7.05 -11.07
C LEU A 48 10.48 -8.08 -12.18
N VAL A 49 9.66 -9.14 -12.21
CA VAL A 49 9.77 -10.19 -13.24
C VAL A 49 9.51 -9.61 -14.62
N TRP A 50 8.51 -8.72 -14.74
CA TRP A 50 8.24 -8.00 -15.98
C TRP A 50 9.44 -7.16 -16.42
N ALA A 51 10.00 -6.33 -15.54
CA ALA A 51 11.11 -5.44 -15.84
C ALA A 51 12.37 -6.21 -16.26
N LEU A 52 12.63 -7.38 -15.67
CA LEU A 52 13.76 -8.23 -16.05
C LEU A 52 13.53 -9.01 -17.34
N ARG A 53 12.31 -9.45 -17.61
CA ARG A 53 11.98 -10.26 -18.79
C ARG A 53 11.84 -9.45 -20.07
N PHE A 54 11.33 -8.23 -19.96
CA PHE A 54 11.00 -7.37 -21.09
C PHE A 54 11.91 -6.12 -21.15
N ALA A 55 13.12 -6.20 -20.57
CA ALA A 55 14.08 -5.11 -20.58
C ALA A 55 14.41 -4.61 -22.00
N ASP A 56 14.47 -5.53 -22.96
CA ASP A 56 14.80 -5.24 -24.37
C ASP A 56 13.55 -5.16 -25.29
N ASP A 57 12.34 -5.39 -24.75
CA ASP A 57 11.07 -5.36 -25.50
C ASP A 57 9.93 -4.72 -24.68
N PRO A 58 9.90 -3.38 -24.56
CA PRO A 58 8.90 -2.68 -23.76
C PRO A 58 7.47 -2.84 -24.29
N GLU A 59 7.28 -2.87 -25.61
CA GLU A 59 5.96 -3.00 -26.24
C GLU A 59 5.36 -4.39 -25.98
N GLY A 60 6.15 -5.46 -26.15
CA GLY A 60 5.74 -6.82 -25.77
C GLY A 60 5.53 -6.97 -24.26
N GLY A 61 6.29 -6.20 -23.47
CA GLY A 61 6.12 -6.10 -22.03
C GLY A 61 4.77 -5.52 -21.62
N GLU A 62 4.35 -4.38 -22.18
CA GLU A 62 3.07 -3.74 -21.84
C GLU A 62 1.85 -4.57 -22.26
N ALA A 63 1.98 -5.34 -23.34
CA ALA A 63 0.97 -6.29 -23.79
C ALA A 63 0.89 -7.57 -22.93
N SER A 64 1.86 -7.79 -22.03
CA SER A 64 1.93 -9.03 -21.23
C SER A 64 0.86 -9.10 -20.14
N GLY A 65 0.36 -10.32 -19.90
CA GLY A 65 -0.54 -10.59 -18.77
C GLY A 65 0.11 -10.29 -17.40
N GLN A 66 1.44 -10.39 -17.31
CA GLN A 66 2.22 -10.07 -16.11
C GLN A 66 2.10 -8.58 -15.75
N TYR A 67 2.31 -7.70 -16.73
CA TYR A 67 2.16 -6.25 -16.57
C TYR A 67 0.71 -5.88 -16.20
N ALA A 68 -0.26 -6.46 -16.91
CA ALA A 68 -1.67 -6.25 -16.63
C ALA A 68 -2.05 -6.66 -15.19
N PHE A 69 -1.49 -7.77 -14.70
CA PHE A 69 -1.75 -8.25 -13.35
C PHE A 69 -1.07 -7.38 -12.28
N ALA A 70 0.18 -6.96 -12.50
CA ALA A 70 0.86 -6.00 -11.60
C ALA A 70 0.07 -4.69 -11.49
N PHE A 71 -0.35 -4.12 -12.64
CA PHE A 71 -1.14 -2.89 -12.66
C PHE A 71 -2.50 -3.04 -11.97
N PHE A 72 -3.14 -4.20 -12.11
CA PHE A 72 -4.36 -4.52 -11.37
C PHE A 72 -4.16 -4.51 -9.86
N LEU A 73 -3.11 -5.16 -9.36
CA LEU A 73 -2.81 -5.21 -7.93
C LEU A 73 -2.37 -3.84 -7.38
N ASP A 74 -1.66 -3.03 -8.18
CA ASP A 74 -1.35 -1.63 -7.83
C ASP A 74 -2.64 -0.80 -7.70
N ALA A 75 -3.52 -0.87 -8.71
CA ALA A 75 -4.80 -0.16 -8.70
C ALA A 75 -5.71 -0.60 -7.53
N PHE A 76 -5.75 -1.90 -7.24
CA PHE A 76 -6.40 -2.46 -6.05
C PHE A 76 -5.87 -1.80 -4.76
N SER A 77 -4.54 -1.75 -4.63
CA SER A 77 -3.87 -1.30 -3.42
C SER A 77 -4.07 0.21 -3.21
N ARG A 78 -3.88 1.01 -4.27
CA ARG A 78 -4.06 2.48 -4.23
C ARG A 78 -5.50 2.91 -4.02
N SER A 79 -6.46 2.11 -4.51
CA SER A 79 -7.88 2.45 -4.40
C SER A 79 -8.43 2.16 -3.02
N ILE A 80 -8.39 0.89 -2.59
CA ILE A 80 -9.08 0.39 -1.40
C ILE A 80 -8.12 -0.32 -0.42
N GLY A 81 -6.99 -0.85 -0.90
CA GLY A 81 -6.00 -1.59 -0.11
C GLY A 81 -5.27 -0.76 0.95
N ILE A 82 -4.29 0.03 0.54
CA ILE A 82 -3.53 0.95 1.40
C ILE A 82 -4.39 2.13 1.89
N THR A 83 -5.69 2.14 1.62
CA THR A 83 -6.66 3.15 2.08
C THR A 83 -7.65 2.54 3.07
N LEU A 84 -8.77 1.98 2.60
CA LEU A 84 -9.85 1.47 3.44
C LEU A 84 -9.44 0.21 4.21
N LEU A 85 -8.80 -0.77 3.55
CA LEU A 85 -8.28 -1.98 4.22
C LEU A 85 -7.25 -1.59 5.29
N LEU A 86 -6.39 -0.63 5.00
CA LEU A 86 -5.46 -0.07 5.97
C LEU A 86 -6.18 0.55 7.17
N VAL A 87 -7.11 1.47 6.94
CA VAL A 87 -7.86 2.14 8.01
C VAL A 87 -8.58 1.13 8.89
N VAL A 88 -9.36 0.24 8.30
CA VAL A 88 -10.12 -0.78 9.05
C VAL A 88 -9.17 -1.75 9.77
N GLY A 89 -8.05 -2.11 9.15
CA GLY A 89 -7.01 -2.92 9.78
C GLY A 89 -6.40 -2.24 11.01
N LEU A 90 -6.14 -0.94 10.96
CA LEU A 90 -5.63 -0.13 12.08
C LEU A 90 -6.69 0.16 13.14
N MET A 91 -7.98 0.06 12.82
CA MET A 91 -9.06 0.18 13.80
C MET A 91 -9.01 -0.91 14.87
N ALA A 92 -8.37 -2.04 14.60
CA ALA A 92 -8.11 -3.08 15.60
C ALA A 92 -7.30 -2.58 16.81
N VAL A 93 -6.35 -1.66 16.60
CA VAL A 93 -5.49 -1.12 17.67
C VAL A 93 -5.87 0.29 18.12
N THR A 94 -6.59 1.05 17.30
CA THR A 94 -7.04 2.40 17.66
C THR A 94 -8.41 2.41 18.34
N HIS A 95 -9.35 1.63 17.80
CA HIS A 95 -10.75 1.61 18.22
C HIS A 95 -11.16 0.27 18.84
N ARG A 96 -10.27 -0.74 18.85
CA ARG A 96 -10.56 -2.12 19.26
C ARG A 96 -11.64 -2.79 18.42
N TYR A 97 -11.84 -2.27 17.21
CA TYR A 97 -12.80 -2.80 16.26
C TYR A 97 -12.13 -3.89 15.41
N LYS A 98 -12.70 -5.10 15.42
CA LYS A 98 -12.36 -6.16 14.48
C LYS A 98 -13.51 -6.33 13.51
N ALA A 99 -13.21 -6.20 12.22
CA ALA A 99 -14.20 -6.43 11.17
C ALA A 99 -14.71 -7.87 11.25
N SER A 100 -16.00 -8.05 10.98
CA SER A 100 -16.56 -9.39 10.78
C SER A 100 -16.11 -9.93 9.43
N LEU A 101 -16.11 -11.26 9.26
CA LEU A 101 -15.74 -11.89 7.98
C LEU A 101 -16.53 -11.32 6.80
N ALA A 102 -17.82 -11.00 6.98
CA ALA A 102 -18.63 -10.39 5.94
C ALA A 102 -18.13 -8.99 5.52
N VAL A 103 -17.70 -8.18 6.49
CA VAL A 103 -17.12 -6.85 6.22
C VAL A 103 -15.76 -7.00 5.53
N GLU A 104 -14.90 -7.91 6.01
CA GLU A 104 -13.61 -8.18 5.39
C GLU A 104 -13.77 -8.59 3.92
N LEU A 105 -14.62 -9.60 3.65
CA LEU A 105 -14.93 -10.05 2.29
C LEU A 105 -15.54 -8.96 1.43
N GLY A 106 -16.44 -8.14 2.00
CA GLY A 106 -17.05 -7.01 1.29
C GLY A 106 -16.02 -5.96 0.87
N ILE A 107 -15.07 -5.63 1.75
CA ILE A 107 -14.00 -4.68 1.43
C ILE A 107 -13.05 -5.27 0.37
N PHE A 108 -12.67 -6.54 0.48
CA PHE A 108 -11.87 -7.20 -0.56
C PHE A 108 -12.59 -7.24 -1.91
N ALA A 109 -13.89 -7.56 -1.93
CA ALA A 109 -14.68 -7.56 -3.16
C ALA A 109 -14.76 -6.16 -3.79
N LEU A 110 -14.94 -5.12 -2.97
CA LEU A 110 -14.90 -3.73 -3.41
C LEU A 110 -13.54 -3.39 -4.00
N ALA A 111 -12.46 -3.77 -3.33
CA ALA A 111 -11.09 -3.55 -3.78
C ALA A 111 -10.79 -4.26 -5.11
N ILE A 112 -11.25 -5.51 -5.29
CA ILE A 112 -11.16 -6.23 -6.57
C ILE A 112 -11.92 -5.46 -7.65
N GLY A 113 -13.16 -5.06 -7.38
CA GLY A 113 -13.98 -4.30 -8.34
C GLY A 113 -13.33 -2.98 -8.75
N SER A 114 -12.84 -2.20 -7.77
CA SER A 114 -12.12 -0.95 -8.00
C SER A 114 -10.83 -1.18 -8.78
N GLY A 115 -10.03 -2.18 -8.42
CA GLY A 115 -8.82 -2.55 -9.13
C GLY A 115 -9.10 -2.93 -10.58
N LEU A 116 -10.11 -3.77 -10.85
CA LEU A 116 -10.48 -4.17 -12.21
C LEU A 116 -10.98 -2.98 -13.05
N PHE A 117 -11.74 -2.07 -12.45
CA PHE A 117 -12.25 -0.88 -13.12
C PHE A 117 -11.12 0.12 -13.45
N LEU A 118 -10.25 0.39 -12.48
CA LEU A 118 -9.18 1.39 -12.61
C LEU A 118 -7.97 0.86 -13.39
N ALA A 119 -7.79 -0.47 -13.47
CA ALA A 119 -6.74 -1.11 -14.27
C ALA A 119 -7.11 -1.35 -15.73
N GLN A 120 -8.23 -0.80 -16.22
CA GLN A 120 -8.60 -0.91 -17.64
C GLN A 120 -7.53 -0.29 -18.55
N PRO A 121 -7.26 -0.85 -19.74
CA PRO A 121 -6.20 -0.35 -20.64
C PRO A 121 -6.26 1.15 -20.93
N LYS A 122 -7.47 1.71 -21.04
CA LYS A 122 -7.71 3.14 -21.28
C LYS A 122 -7.16 4.08 -20.19
N TYR A 123 -6.93 3.57 -18.96
CA TYR A 123 -6.39 4.32 -17.83
C TYR A 123 -4.90 4.03 -17.57
N ARG A 124 -4.26 3.16 -18.37
CA ARG A 124 -2.84 2.80 -18.20
C ARG A 124 -1.87 3.74 -18.92
N ALA A 125 -2.32 4.35 -20.01
CA ALA A 125 -1.51 5.28 -20.79
C ALA A 125 -1.38 6.61 -20.04
N HIS A 126 -0.15 6.99 -19.67
CA HIS A 126 0.16 8.28 -19.05
C HIS A 126 0.67 9.30 -20.08
N VAL A 127 0.76 8.90 -21.34
CA VAL A 127 1.21 9.70 -22.47
C VAL A 127 0.30 9.43 -23.66
N ASP A 128 -0.02 10.46 -24.43
CA ASP A 128 -0.81 10.34 -25.66
C ASP A 128 0.07 9.93 -26.85
N ALA A 129 -0.54 9.81 -28.03
CA ALA A 129 0.19 9.45 -29.26
C ALA A 129 1.25 10.48 -29.68
N ASN A 130 1.24 11.69 -29.10
CA ASN A 130 2.18 12.76 -29.35
C ASN A 130 3.27 12.84 -28.26
N GLY A 131 3.23 11.97 -27.26
CA GLY A 131 4.14 12.00 -26.11
C GLY A 131 3.78 13.05 -25.06
N GLU A 132 2.57 13.61 -25.10
CA GLU A 132 2.08 14.54 -24.08
C GLU A 132 1.45 13.81 -22.89
N PHE A 133 1.71 14.29 -21.67
CA PHE A 133 1.20 13.69 -20.45
C PHE A 133 -0.34 13.70 -20.41
N VAL A 134 -0.96 12.55 -20.18
CA VAL A 134 -2.42 12.39 -20.08
C VAL A 134 -2.83 12.25 -18.63
N LEU A 135 -3.47 13.29 -18.11
CA LEU A 135 -4.12 13.24 -16.80
C LEU A 135 -5.50 12.60 -16.91
N HIS A 136 -5.64 11.37 -16.41
CA HIS A 136 -6.95 10.74 -16.22
C HIS A 136 -7.65 11.33 -14.99
N GLN A 137 -8.27 12.52 -15.16
CA GLN A 137 -8.80 13.33 -14.05
C GLN A 137 -9.67 12.53 -13.08
N GLY A 138 -10.52 11.62 -13.56
CA GLY A 138 -11.37 10.76 -12.72
C GLY A 138 -10.56 9.86 -11.78
N PRO A 139 -9.83 8.85 -12.30
CA PRO A 139 -8.94 8.00 -11.51
C PRO A 139 -7.94 8.76 -10.63
N ALA A 140 -7.27 9.77 -11.18
CA ALA A 140 -6.29 10.58 -10.46
C ALA A 140 -6.92 11.29 -9.25
N THR A 141 -8.06 11.96 -9.44
CA THR A 141 -8.78 12.63 -8.35
C THR A 141 -9.26 11.62 -7.31
N PHE A 142 -9.77 10.47 -7.75
CA PHE A 142 -10.20 9.42 -6.84
C PHE A 142 -9.04 8.95 -5.95
N TYR A 143 -7.91 8.56 -6.53
CA TYR A 143 -6.72 8.12 -5.79
C TYR A 143 -6.22 9.18 -4.81
N LEU A 144 -6.18 10.44 -5.22
CA LEU A 144 -5.77 11.54 -4.34
C LEU A 144 -6.73 11.71 -3.16
N VAL A 145 -8.04 11.74 -3.41
CA VAL A 145 -9.04 11.92 -2.35
C VAL A 145 -8.97 10.78 -1.34
N VAL A 146 -8.92 9.51 -1.78
CA VAL A 146 -8.82 8.38 -0.85
C VAL A 146 -7.49 8.38 -0.10
N ASN A 147 -6.40 8.81 -0.73
CA ASN A 147 -5.10 8.98 -0.07
C ASN A 147 -5.15 10.06 1.01
N LEU A 148 -5.73 11.23 0.74
CA LEU A 148 -5.85 12.32 1.71
C LEU A 148 -6.77 11.98 2.89
N LEU A 149 -7.88 11.28 2.63
CA LEU A 149 -8.75 10.76 3.69
C LEU A 149 -8.01 9.75 4.57
N THR A 150 -7.21 8.88 3.96
CA THR A 150 -6.36 7.93 4.68
C THR A 150 -5.29 8.66 5.49
N LEU A 151 -4.65 9.69 4.93
CA LEU A 151 -3.68 10.52 5.64
C LEU A 151 -4.31 11.18 6.87
N ALA A 152 -5.52 11.71 6.77
CA ALA A 152 -6.22 12.28 7.92
C ALA A 152 -6.40 11.26 9.06
N PHE A 153 -6.76 10.01 8.73
CA PHE A 153 -6.81 8.93 9.72
C PHE A 153 -5.40 8.59 10.26
N LEU A 154 -4.37 8.57 9.42
CA LEU A 154 -3.00 8.30 9.84
C LEU A 154 -2.44 9.40 10.75
N LEU A 155 -2.83 10.67 10.58
CA LEU A 155 -2.50 11.74 11.52
C LEU A 155 -3.12 11.49 12.90
N TYR A 156 -4.37 11.02 12.94
CA TYR A 156 -4.98 10.55 14.18
C TYR A 156 -4.22 9.36 14.78
N PHE A 157 -3.84 8.37 13.96
CA PHE A 157 -3.06 7.22 14.40
C PHE A 157 -1.68 7.62 14.97
N VAL A 158 -0.99 8.56 14.33
CA VAL A 158 0.26 9.18 14.80
C VAL A 158 0.04 9.85 16.15
N LYS A 159 -1.05 10.63 16.30
CA LYS A 159 -1.39 11.23 17.59
C LYS A 159 -1.56 10.16 18.67
N ARG A 160 -2.26 9.06 18.38
CA ARG A 160 -2.43 7.96 19.34
C ARG A 160 -1.10 7.33 19.73
N LEU A 161 -0.18 7.13 18.79
CA LEU A 161 1.17 6.63 19.07
C LEU A 161 1.96 7.59 19.97
N TRP A 162 1.83 8.89 19.72
CA TRP A 162 2.46 9.92 20.52
C TRP A 162 1.94 9.91 21.95
N ASP A 163 0.61 9.84 22.12
CA ASP A 163 -0.07 9.87 23.42
C ASP A 163 0.32 8.66 24.30
N VAL A 164 0.68 7.51 23.70
CA VAL A 164 1.17 6.32 24.44
C VAL A 164 2.70 6.30 24.65
N GLY A 165 3.39 7.38 24.28
CA GLY A 165 4.84 7.52 24.46
C GLY A 165 5.70 6.88 23.37
N ALA A 166 5.12 6.31 22.30
CA ALA A 166 5.84 5.68 21.19
C ALA A 166 6.35 6.73 20.17
N THR A 167 7.01 7.79 20.65
CA THR A 167 7.31 9.02 19.88
C THR A 167 8.18 8.77 18.64
N ARG A 168 9.22 7.93 18.73
CA ARG A 168 10.10 7.59 17.59
C ARG A 168 9.30 6.94 16.45
N VAL A 169 8.43 6.01 16.79
CA VAL A 169 7.59 5.29 15.83
C VAL A 169 6.51 6.23 15.29
N ALA A 170 5.94 7.11 16.11
CA ALA A 170 5.01 8.16 15.68
C ALA A 170 5.64 9.10 14.63
N VAL A 171 6.85 9.61 14.89
CA VAL A 171 7.58 10.47 13.94
C VAL A 171 7.89 9.74 12.64
N ALA A 172 8.39 8.50 12.73
CA ALA A 172 8.64 7.69 11.54
C ALA A 172 7.35 7.47 10.73
N THR A 173 6.23 7.18 11.40
CA THR A 173 4.92 6.96 10.78
C THR A 173 4.44 8.22 10.07
N LEU A 174 4.57 9.39 10.71
CA LEU A 174 4.25 10.67 10.08
C LEU A 174 5.11 10.91 8.84
N ALA A 175 6.42 10.74 8.95
CA ALA A 175 7.35 10.98 7.86
C ALA A 175 7.06 10.10 6.64
N VAL A 176 6.86 8.78 6.84
CA VAL A 176 6.54 7.88 5.72
C VAL A 176 5.14 8.14 5.14
N SER A 177 4.16 8.52 5.96
CA SER A 177 2.82 8.86 5.47
C SER A 177 2.86 10.11 4.58
N LEU A 178 3.58 11.15 5.01
CA LEU A 178 3.75 12.37 4.21
C LEU A 178 4.56 12.11 2.94
N ALA A 179 5.61 11.29 3.01
CA ALA A 179 6.37 10.89 1.83
C ALA A 179 5.49 10.12 0.84
N ALA A 180 4.64 9.21 1.31
CA ALA A 180 3.73 8.44 0.46
C ALA A 180 2.67 9.33 -0.20
N THR A 181 2.12 10.30 0.52
CA THR A 181 1.22 11.31 -0.06
C THR A 181 1.94 12.19 -1.07
N ALA A 182 3.19 12.57 -0.83
CA ALA A 182 4.00 13.30 -1.81
C ALA A 182 4.19 12.47 -3.09
N ILE A 183 4.51 11.17 -2.96
CA ILE A 183 4.57 10.25 -4.11
C ILE A 183 3.24 10.23 -4.86
N ALA A 184 2.11 10.09 -4.17
CA ALA A 184 0.78 10.07 -4.80
C ALA A 184 0.46 11.38 -5.56
N LEU A 185 0.80 12.53 -4.99
CA LEU A 185 0.65 13.83 -5.66
C LEU A 185 1.52 13.93 -6.91
N THR A 186 2.78 13.50 -6.81
CA THR A 186 3.72 13.53 -7.94
C THR A 186 3.42 12.46 -8.99
N TYR A 187 2.73 11.37 -8.63
CA TYR A 187 2.38 10.31 -9.57
C TYR A 187 1.42 10.85 -10.65
N ASP A 188 0.34 11.49 -10.22
CA ASP A 188 -0.76 11.87 -11.12
C ASP A 188 -0.79 13.37 -11.46
N PHE A 189 -0.51 14.28 -10.50
CA PHE A 189 -0.76 15.71 -10.68
C PHE A 189 0.49 16.55 -10.93
N PHE A 190 1.62 16.15 -10.37
CA PHE A 190 2.89 16.86 -10.48
C PHE A 190 4.01 15.90 -10.87
N PRO A 191 3.92 15.25 -12.05
CA PRO A 191 4.97 14.37 -12.53
C PRO A 191 6.31 15.10 -12.57
N LEU A 192 7.36 14.43 -12.11
CA LEU A 192 8.70 15.02 -12.11
C LEU A 192 9.11 15.32 -13.56
N PRO A 193 9.65 16.53 -13.84
CA PRO A 193 10.19 16.83 -15.15
C PRO A 193 11.25 15.78 -15.54
N ASN A 194 11.15 15.27 -16.76
CA ASN A 194 11.94 14.17 -17.34
C ASN A 194 11.51 12.74 -16.98
N SER A 195 10.72 12.46 -15.94
CA SER A 195 10.25 11.08 -15.66
C SER A 195 9.08 10.61 -16.53
N VAL A 196 8.68 11.41 -17.52
CA VAL A 196 7.54 11.15 -18.40
C VAL A 196 7.95 10.36 -19.64
N ASP A 197 9.16 10.58 -20.16
CA ASP A 197 9.91 9.72 -21.09
C ASP A 197 11.30 10.36 -21.35
N PRO A 198 12.41 9.60 -21.57
CA PRO A 198 12.51 8.15 -21.75
C PRO A 198 12.36 7.32 -20.46
N LEU A 199 12.08 6.02 -20.60
CA LEU A 199 12.16 4.93 -19.60
C LEU A 199 13.31 5.07 -18.57
N GLU A 200 14.41 5.70 -18.96
CA GLU A 200 15.60 5.95 -18.14
C GLU A 200 15.31 6.82 -16.89
N ASP A 201 14.34 7.74 -16.97
CA ASP A 201 14.00 8.66 -15.89
C ASP A 201 12.79 8.19 -15.06
N ARG A 202 11.98 7.25 -15.56
CA ARG A 202 10.95 6.55 -14.76
C ARG A 202 11.55 5.76 -13.60
N ALA A 203 12.75 5.22 -13.81
CA ALA A 203 13.45 4.45 -12.80
C ALA A 203 13.71 5.26 -11.51
N LEU A 204 13.90 6.58 -11.60
CA LEU A 204 14.08 7.43 -10.42
C LEU A 204 12.78 7.56 -9.61
N PHE A 205 11.65 7.84 -10.28
CA PHE A 205 10.34 7.89 -9.64
C PHE A 205 10.00 6.57 -8.95
N TYR A 206 10.13 5.44 -9.68
CA TYR A 206 9.87 4.12 -9.11
C TYR A 206 10.83 3.78 -7.97
N THR A 207 12.10 4.17 -8.04
CA THR A 207 13.04 4.01 -6.92
C THR A 207 12.51 4.69 -5.67
N PHE A 208 12.07 5.95 -5.76
CA PHE A 208 11.51 6.66 -4.61
C PHE A 208 10.19 6.05 -4.14
N ALA A 209 9.26 5.77 -5.05
CA ALA A 209 7.96 5.22 -4.74
C ALA A 209 8.08 3.87 -4.01
N LEU A 210 8.83 2.92 -4.57
CA LEU A 210 9.01 1.59 -4.00
C LEU A 210 9.77 1.62 -2.67
N THR A 211 10.75 2.51 -2.53
CA THR A 211 11.44 2.72 -1.26
C THR A 211 10.48 3.22 -0.20
N VAL A 212 9.68 4.24 -0.50
CA VAL A 212 8.70 4.82 0.42
C VAL A 212 7.64 3.79 0.80
N TRP A 213 7.09 3.05 -0.16
CA TRP A 213 6.09 2.02 0.09
C TRP A 213 6.66 0.86 0.92
N GLY A 214 7.89 0.43 0.65
CA GLY A 214 8.60 -0.56 1.46
C GLY A 214 8.79 -0.11 2.91
N LEU A 215 9.27 1.12 3.11
CA LEU A 215 9.41 1.73 4.44
C LEU A 215 8.06 1.87 5.14
N GLN A 216 7.04 2.35 4.43
CA GLN A 216 5.68 2.49 4.94
C GLN A 216 5.16 1.16 5.50
N MET A 217 5.33 0.07 4.76
CA MET A 217 4.91 -1.26 5.16
C MET A 217 5.57 -1.72 6.47
N LEU A 218 6.88 -1.47 6.65
CA LEU A 218 7.59 -1.79 7.88
C LEU A 218 7.18 -0.88 9.04
N THR A 219 7.14 0.43 8.80
CA THR A 219 6.84 1.43 9.82
C THR A 219 5.45 1.25 10.38
N TYR A 220 4.45 0.94 9.53
CA TYR A 220 3.09 0.70 10.00
C TYR A 220 2.98 -0.59 10.81
N LEU A 221 3.76 -1.63 10.53
CA LEU A 221 3.85 -2.80 11.40
C LEU A 221 4.39 -2.43 12.78
N PHE A 222 5.48 -1.67 12.84
CA PHE A 222 6.04 -1.24 14.13
C PHE A 222 5.10 -0.32 14.90
N ALA A 223 4.40 0.57 14.21
CA ALA A 223 3.37 1.43 14.77
C ALA A 223 2.20 0.62 15.32
N TYR A 224 1.69 -0.33 14.55
CA TYR A 224 0.65 -1.24 15.00
C TYR A 224 1.06 -1.99 16.26
N ARG A 225 2.27 -2.55 16.27
CA ARG A 225 2.82 -3.28 17.42
C ARG A 225 2.93 -2.40 18.66
N ALA A 226 3.41 -1.18 18.54
CA ALA A 226 3.54 -0.26 19.66
C ALA A 226 2.19 0.00 20.35
N LEU A 227 1.12 0.21 19.57
CA LEU A 227 -0.22 0.40 20.13
C LEU A 227 -0.84 -0.92 20.63
N ASP A 228 -0.64 -2.03 19.93
CA ASP A 228 -1.11 -3.36 20.36
C ASP A 228 -0.49 -3.76 21.71
N ASP A 229 0.82 -3.58 21.87
CA ASP A 229 1.55 -3.88 23.10
C ASP A 229 1.10 -2.96 24.25
N HIS A 230 0.88 -1.66 23.98
CA HIS A 230 0.32 -0.74 24.98
C HIS A 230 -1.11 -1.14 25.40
N ASN A 231 -1.98 -1.49 24.44
CA ASN A 231 -3.35 -1.90 24.72
C ASN A 231 -3.40 -3.18 25.57
N LYS A 232 -2.47 -4.12 25.36
CA LYS A 232 -2.33 -5.33 26.19
C LYS A 232 -1.82 -5.00 27.59
N ALA A 233 -0.78 -4.16 27.70
CA ALA A 233 -0.18 -3.79 28.97
C ALA A 233 -1.17 -3.05 29.90
N THR A 234 -2.07 -2.24 29.33
CA THR A 234 -3.08 -1.48 30.09
C THR A 234 -4.35 -2.28 30.37
N GLY A 235 -4.39 -3.59 30.09
CA GLY A 235 -5.59 -4.42 30.27
C GLY A 235 -6.77 -3.99 29.39
N SER A 236 -6.52 -3.14 28.39
CA SER A 236 -7.51 -2.66 27.44
C SER A 236 -7.74 -3.63 26.28
N ALA A 237 -7.06 -4.79 26.27
CA ALA A 237 -7.29 -5.84 25.30
C ALA A 237 -8.74 -6.36 25.36
N PRO A 238 -9.37 -6.67 24.21
CA PRO A 238 -10.71 -7.25 24.22
C PRO A 238 -10.70 -8.56 25.00
N ALA A 239 -11.68 -8.73 25.89
CA ALA A 239 -11.93 -9.99 26.57
C ALA A 239 -12.07 -11.08 25.50
N GLY A 240 -11.11 -12.00 25.44
CA GLY A 240 -11.25 -13.19 24.62
C GLY A 240 -12.45 -14.01 25.10
N ASP A 241 -13.21 -14.55 24.16
CA ASP A 241 -14.37 -15.41 24.40
C ASP A 241 -14.09 -16.46 25.50
N HIS A 242 -14.58 -16.19 26.70
CA HIS A 242 -14.71 -17.18 27.78
C HIS A 242 -15.97 -18.04 27.64
N HIS A 243 -16.65 -18.01 26.49
CA HIS A 243 -17.92 -18.71 26.28
C HIS A 243 -17.74 -20.01 25.48
N LYS A 244 -16.95 -20.96 26.01
CA LYS A 244 -16.99 -22.36 25.53
C LYS A 244 -16.50 -23.42 26.53
N ALA A 245 -16.60 -23.15 27.83
CA ALA A 245 -16.20 -24.09 28.89
C ALA A 245 -17.33 -24.43 29.88
N MET A 246 -18.61 -24.31 29.48
CA MET A 246 -19.75 -24.70 30.32
C MET A 246 -20.83 -25.47 29.55
N SER A 247 -20.41 -26.37 28.67
CA SER A 247 -21.27 -27.47 28.22
C SER A 247 -20.43 -28.75 28.10
N ALA A 248 -20.21 -29.37 29.26
CA ALA A 248 -19.82 -30.78 29.39
C ALA A 248 -20.77 -31.40 30.42
#